data_AF-A0A9X2IWF4-F1
#
_entry.id   AF-A0A9X2IWF4-F1
#
_cell.length_a   1.000
_cell.length_b   1.000
_cell.length_c   1.000
_cell.angle_alpha   90.00
_cell.angle_beta   90.00
_cell.angle_gamma   90.00
#
_symmetry.space_group_name_H-M   'P 1'
#
loop_
_entity.id
_entity.type
_entity.pdbx_description
1 polymer ?
#
loop_
_entity_poly.entity_id
_entity_poly.type
_entity_poly.pdbx_seq_one_letter_code
_entity_poly.pdbx_strand_id
1 'polypeptide(L)'
;MPIDETLAGYSNLAFKSAWVVYVLVLALLIVQYAAARTSETAARELVTAGGGADRPQAPGRIESAPKRSTAERFGNMGFAVLFVAIGLHLASIVLRGFATHRFPLGNMYEFIAMATAAAMLSGLAFMRDRRYRSMWVFLLVPVLILMFLAGQVLYAEAAPVVPALKSFWLPIHVTVVSAGSGIFLVSGVASLLFLLRMREPEGGESPNLLGAIARRLPDARTLDRLAYRTTIIAFPIFGAGVILGAIWAESAWGRFWGWDPKETVSFIAWVIYAAYLHARATSGWRETKAAWINIAGFVAMLFNLFIINIVVSGLHSYAGLN
;
A
#
# COMPACT_ATOMS: atom_id res chain seq x y z
N MET A 1 31.65 13.57 3.25
CA MET A 1 32.19 12.27 2.79
C MET A 1 31.82 12.11 1.33
N PRO A 2 32.72 11.56 0.49
CA PRO A 2 32.37 11.21 -0.88
C PRO A 2 31.24 10.16 -0.88
N ILE A 3 30.47 10.13 -1.95
CA ILE A 3 29.36 9.20 -2.13
C ILE A 3 29.95 7.87 -2.58
N ASP A 4 29.48 6.77 -2.00
CA ASP A 4 29.85 5.43 -2.46
C ASP A 4 29.00 5.07 -3.68
N GLU A 5 29.56 5.30 -4.87
CA GLU A 5 28.93 5.01 -6.16
C GLU A 5 28.59 3.51 -6.34
N THR A 6 29.35 2.62 -5.70
CA THR A 6 29.11 1.18 -5.78
C THR A 6 27.83 0.81 -5.01
N LEU A 7 27.71 1.30 -3.78
CA LEU A 7 26.50 1.12 -2.98
C LEU A 7 25.29 1.83 -3.58
N ALA A 8 25.48 3.01 -4.18
CA ALA A 8 24.42 3.70 -4.92
C ALA A 8 23.94 2.89 -6.13
N GLY A 9 24.87 2.29 -6.88
CA GLY A 9 24.59 1.36 -7.96
C GLY A 9 23.78 0.14 -7.51
N TYR A 10 24.19 -0.51 -6.41
CA TYR A 10 23.45 -1.63 -5.83
C TYR A 10 22.08 -1.24 -5.29
N SER A 11 21.94 -0.05 -4.70
CA SER A 11 20.65 0.51 -4.30
C SER A 11 19.71 0.61 -5.51
N ASN A 12 20.19 1.19 -6.60
CA ASN A 12 19.40 1.36 -7.82
C ASN A 12 19.03 0.03 -8.46
N LEU A 13 19.97 -0.93 -8.48
CA LEU A 13 19.71 -2.28 -8.96
C LEU A 13 18.69 -3.01 -8.09
N ALA A 14 18.79 -2.88 -6.77
CA ALA A 14 17.84 -3.48 -5.83
C ALA A 14 16.43 -2.88 -6.00
N PHE A 15 16.31 -1.56 -6.21
CA PHE A 15 15.03 -0.91 -6.47
C PHE A 15 14.39 -1.38 -7.78
N LYS A 16 15.16 -1.41 -8.88
CA LYS A 16 14.69 -1.91 -10.18
C LYS A 16 14.32 -3.39 -10.12
N SER A 17 15.13 -4.19 -9.43
CA SER A 17 14.86 -5.63 -9.22
C SER A 17 13.59 -5.82 -8.39
N ALA A 18 13.41 -5.06 -7.31
CA ALA A 18 12.19 -5.10 -6.50
C ALA A 18 10.95 -4.81 -7.36
N TRP A 19 11.00 -3.80 -8.23
CA TRP A 19 9.90 -3.49 -9.14
C TRP A 19 9.56 -4.66 -10.09
N VAL A 20 10.57 -5.25 -10.74
CA VAL A 20 10.39 -6.41 -11.63
C VAL A 20 9.81 -7.61 -10.87
N VAL A 21 10.32 -7.87 -9.67
CA VAL A 21 9.83 -8.98 -8.84
C VAL A 21 8.41 -8.70 -8.35
N TYR A 22 8.04 -7.46 -8.01
CA TYR A 22 6.64 -7.10 -7.72
C TYR A 22 5.71 -7.29 -8.92
N VAL A 23 6.15 -7.00 -10.14
CA VAL A 23 5.38 -7.30 -11.37
C VAL A 23 5.15 -8.81 -11.51
N LEU A 24 6.18 -9.63 -11.25
CA LEU A 24 6.03 -11.09 -11.22
C LEU A 24 5.03 -11.54 -10.14
N VAL A 25 5.11 -10.97 -8.94
CA VAL A 25 4.14 -11.25 -7.85
C VAL A 25 2.73 -10.89 -8.30
N LEU A 26 2.54 -9.71 -8.91
CA LEU A 26 1.25 -9.29 -9.42
C LEU A 26 0.72 -10.28 -10.46
N ALA A 27 1.54 -10.73 -11.41
CA ALA A 27 1.15 -11.72 -12.40
C ALA A 27 0.71 -13.05 -11.76
N LEU A 28 1.48 -13.56 -10.79
CA LEU A 28 1.13 -14.79 -10.05
C LEU A 28 -0.19 -14.64 -9.28
N LEU A 29 -0.42 -13.47 -8.67
CA LEU A 29 -1.64 -13.18 -7.92
C LEU A 29 -2.85 -12.95 -8.84
N ILE A 30 -2.66 -12.40 -10.04
CA ILE A 30 -3.72 -12.30 -11.07
C ILE A 30 -4.15 -13.70 -11.50
N VAL A 31 -3.20 -14.62 -11.74
CA VAL A 31 -3.52 -16.02 -12.08
C VAL A 31 -4.27 -16.69 -10.91
N GLN A 32 -3.81 -16.49 -9.67
CA GLN A 32 -4.51 -16.98 -8.48
C GLN A 32 -5.93 -16.42 -8.37
N TYR A 33 -6.10 -15.12 -8.59
CA TYR A 33 -7.39 -14.42 -8.53
C TYR A 33 -8.34 -14.94 -9.61
N ALA A 34 -7.87 -15.09 -10.85
CA ALA A 34 -8.65 -15.64 -11.95
C ALA A 34 -9.13 -17.08 -11.66
N ALA A 35 -8.26 -17.92 -11.10
CA ALA A 35 -8.51 -19.34 -10.83
C ALA A 35 -9.26 -19.65 -9.53
N ALA A 36 -9.48 -18.67 -8.63
CA ALA A 36 -10.03 -18.93 -7.29
C ALA A 36 -11.48 -19.44 -7.27
N ARG A 37 -12.30 -19.19 -8.31
CA ARG A 37 -13.72 -19.61 -8.37
C ARG A 37 -13.98 -20.92 -9.13
N THR A 38 -13.03 -21.45 -9.88
CA THR A 38 -13.25 -22.72 -10.63
C THR A 38 -13.18 -23.96 -9.73
N SER A 39 -12.65 -23.84 -8.51
CA SER A 39 -12.44 -24.98 -7.62
C SER A 39 -13.63 -25.32 -6.71
N GLU A 40 -14.45 -24.34 -6.31
CA GLU A 40 -15.57 -24.58 -5.38
C GLU A 40 -16.82 -25.14 -6.07
N THR A 41 -17.12 -24.69 -7.29
CA THR A 41 -18.19 -25.30 -8.10
C THR A 41 -17.84 -26.73 -8.51
N ALA A 42 -16.60 -26.98 -8.93
CA ALA A 42 -16.14 -28.34 -9.23
C ALA A 42 -16.16 -29.26 -7.98
N ALA A 43 -15.79 -28.74 -6.80
CA ALA A 43 -15.86 -29.50 -5.56
C ALA A 43 -17.31 -29.77 -5.11
N ARG A 44 -18.22 -28.78 -5.22
CA ARG A 44 -19.65 -28.99 -4.93
C ARG A 44 -20.28 -29.99 -5.90
N GLU A 45 -19.95 -29.91 -7.19
CA GLU A 45 -20.42 -30.82 -8.23
C GLU A 45 -19.94 -32.26 -8.00
N LEU A 46 -18.68 -32.44 -7.55
CA LEU A 46 -18.13 -33.74 -7.17
C LEU A 46 -18.75 -34.32 -5.88
N VAL A 47 -19.09 -33.48 -4.90
CA VAL A 47 -19.78 -33.92 -3.67
C VAL A 47 -21.23 -34.29 -3.97
N THR A 48 -21.89 -33.62 -4.91
CA THR A 48 -23.24 -34.01 -5.37
C THR A 48 -23.23 -35.24 -6.29
N ALA A 49 -22.14 -35.48 -7.04
CA ALA A 49 -21.96 -36.70 -7.82
C ALA A 49 -21.55 -37.92 -6.98
N GLY A 50 -21.09 -37.70 -5.74
CA GLY A 50 -20.75 -38.73 -4.75
C GLY A 50 -21.94 -39.24 -3.93
N GLY A 51 -23.16 -39.18 -4.48
CA GLY A 51 -24.35 -39.73 -3.84
C GLY A 51 -24.28 -41.24 -3.67
N GLY A 52 -24.03 -41.69 -2.43
CA GLY A 52 -24.40 -43.02 -1.93
C GLY A 52 -23.42 -44.15 -2.21
N ALA A 53 -22.65 -44.52 -1.19
CA ALA A 53 -22.61 -45.89 -0.66
C ALA A 53 -21.65 -45.93 0.53
N ASP A 54 -22.17 -46.36 1.66
CA ASP A 54 -21.43 -46.87 2.81
C ASP A 54 -20.51 -48.00 2.32
N ARG A 55 -19.30 -47.64 1.88
CA ARG A 55 -18.28 -48.59 1.44
C ARG A 55 -17.39 -48.91 2.63
N PRO A 56 -17.20 -50.19 3.00
CA PRO A 56 -16.36 -50.56 4.12
C PRO A 56 -14.97 -49.92 3.98
N GLN A 57 -14.55 -49.16 4.99
CA GLN A 57 -13.18 -48.67 5.08
C GLN A 57 -12.25 -49.86 5.25
N ALA A 58 -11.64 -50.30 4.14
CA ALA A 58 -10.59 -51.30 4.17
C ALA A 58 -9.35 -50.71 4.89
N PRO A 59 -8.80 -51.37 5.93
CA PRO A 59 -7.59 -50.91 6.60
C PRO A 59 -6.43 -50.84 5.59
N GLY A 60 -5.72 -49.71 5.54
CA GLY A 60 -4.52 -49.54 4.71
C GLY A 60 -4.69 -48.67 3.45
N ARG A 61 -5.88 -48.11 3.18
CA ARG A 61 -6.04 -47.12 2.11
C ARG A 61 -5.54 -45.75 2.59
N ILE A 62 -4.32 -45.39 2.19
CA ILE A 62 -3.82 -44.02 2.33
C ILE A 62 -4.69 -43.15 1.41
N GLU A 63 -5.62 -42.38 1.98
CA GLU A 63 -6.30 -41.33 1.22
C GLU A 63 -5.23 -40.40 0.65
N SER A 64 -5.10 -40.38 -0.68
CA SER A 64 -4.18 -39.49 -1.35
C SER A 64 -4.55 -38.06 -0.97
N ALA A 65 -3.64 -37.37 -0.27
CA ALA A 65 -3.86 -36.01 0.19
C ALA A 65 -4.42 -35.15 -0.95
N PRO A 66 -5.47 -34.34 -0.70
CA PRO A 66 -6.12 -33.56 -1.75
C PRO A 66 -5.07 -32.70 -2.46
N LYS A 67 -4.93 -32.87 -3.78
CA LYS A 67 -3.98 -32.09 -4.59
C LYS A 67 -4.36 -30.62 -4.49
N ARG A 68 -3.44 -29.78 -3.98
CA ARG A 68 -3.62 -28.32 -3.91
C ARG A 68 -4.06 -27.76 -5.25
N SER A 69 -5.12 -26.95 -5.25
CA SER A 69 -5.66 -26.32 -6.46
C SER A 69 -4.63 -25.40 -7.12
N THR A 70 -4.77 -25.18 -8.42
CA THR A 70 -3.89 -24.28 -9.18
C THR A 70 -3.87 -22.89 -8.54
N ALA A 71 -5.02 -22.36 -8.12
CA ALA A 71 -5.13 -21.08 -7.41
C ALA A 71 -4.31 -21.06 -6.12
N GLU A 72 -4.32 -22.14 -5.34
CA GLU A 72 -3.52 -22.23 -4.11
C GLU A 72 -2.01 -22.25 -4.39
N ARG A 73 -1.58 -22.99 -5.42
CA ARG A 73 -0.16 -23.06 -5.80
C ARG A 73 0.37 -21.69 -6.22
N PHE A 74 -0.30 -21.05 -7.19
CA PHE A 74 0.09 -19.71 -7.68
C PHE A 74 0.02 -18.66 -6.59
N GLY A 75 -0.99 -18.74 -5.72
CA GLY A 75 -1.06 -17.87 -4.56
C GLY A 75 0.15 -18.02 -3.64
N ASN A 76 0.54 -19.27 -3.32
CA ASN A 76 1.63 -19.55 -2.37
C ASN A 76 2.98 -19.13 -2.98
N MET A 77 3.18 -19.38 -4.27
CA MET A 77 4.34 -18.89 -5.02
C MET A 77 4.38 -17.35 -5.00
N GLY A 78 3.26 -16.70 -5.33
CA GLY A 78 3.16 -15.23 -5.31
C GLY A 78 3.52 -14.64 -3.95
N PHE A 79 3.04 -15.23 -2.86
CA PHE A 79 3.39 -14.80 -1.50
C PHE A 79 4.85 -15.07 -1.13
N ALA A 80 5.43 -16.20 -1.54
CA ALA A 80 6.85 -16.46 -1.29
C ALA A 80 7.74 -15.42 -2.02
N VAL A 81 7.42 -15.15 -3.28
CA VAL A 81 8.13 -14.15 -4.10
C VAL A 81 7.90 -12.73 -3.58
N LEU A 82 6.73 -12.45 -2.97
CA LEU A 82 6.42 -11.16 -2.35
C LEU A 82 7.41 -10.81 -1.22
N PHE A 83 7.80 -11.77 -0.39
CA PHE A 83 8.81 -11.53 0.66
C PHE A 83 10.17 -11.16 0.06
N VAL A 84 10.55 -11.78 -1.06
CA VAL A 84 11.77 -11.43 -1.79
C VAL A 84 11.69 -10.00 -2.35
N ALA A 85 10.55 -9.63 -2.95
CA ALA A 85 10.33 -8.28 -3.46
C ALA A 85 10.43 -7.21 -2.37
N ILE A 86 9.83 -7.48 -1.20
CA ILE A 86 9.91 -6.59 -0.03
C ILE A 86 11.34 -6.52 0.49
N GLY A 87 12.04 -7.64 0.56
CA GLY A 87 13.46 -7.68 0.95
C GLY A 87 14.34 -6.83 0.04
N LEU A 88 14.19 -6.94 -1.28
CA LEU A 88 14.90 -6.13 -2.26
C LEU A 88 14.56 -4.64 -2.14
N HIS A 89 13.29 -4.33 -1.89
CA HIS A 89 12.82 -2.96 -1.73
C HIS A 89 13.45 -2.32 -0.49
N LEU A 90 13.44 -3.00 0.65
CA LEU A 90 14.09 -2.52 1.88
C LEU A 90 15.61 -2.43 1.71
N ALA A 91 16.22 -3.40 1.03
CA ALA A 91 17.64 -3.37 0.71
C ALA A 91 18.00 -2.11 -0.11
N SER A 92 17.17 -1.72 -1.09
CA SER A 92 17.42 -0.47 -1.84
C SER A 92 17.47 0.76 -0.94
N ILE A 93 16.56 0.86 0.03
CA ILE A 93 16.52 2.00 0.97
C ILE A 93 17.76 1.98 1.85
N VAL A 94 18.09 0.82 2.44
CA VAL A 94 19.25 0.69 3.34
C VAL A 94 20.57 0.98 2.62
N LEU A 95 20.76 0.40 1.43
CA LEU A 95 21.94 0.63 0.60
C LEU A 95 22.08 2.10 0.20
N ARG A 96 20.96 2.77 -0.14
CA ARG A 96 20.94 4.21 -0.42
C ARG A 96 21.43 5.04 0.76
N GLY A 97 21.01 4.66 1.97
CA GLY A 97 21.43 5.33 3.20
C GLY A 97 22.93 5.19 3.46
N PHE A 98 23.46 3.99 3.30
CA PHE A 98 24.91 3.75 3.42
C PHE A 98 25.72 4.47 2.34
N ALA A 99 25.24 4.47 1.10
CA ALA A 99 25.91 5.14 -0.02
C ALA A 99 26.08 6.65 0.20
N THR A 100 25.10 7.28 0.84
CA THR A 100 25.07 8.73 1.07
C THR A 100 25.52 9.14 2.47
N HIS A 101 25.86 8.17 3.33
CA HIS A 101 26.17 8.38 4.76
C HIS A 101 25.11 9.23 5.51
N ARG A 102 23.85 9.12 5.10
CA ARG A 102 22.71 9.83 5.71
C ARG A 102 21.45 8.97 5.63
N PHE A 103 20.41 9.38 6.35
CA PHE A 103 19.11 8.74 6.17
C PHE A 103 18.53 9.10 4.77
N PRO A 104 18.05 8.11 3.99
CA PRO A 104 17.65 8.28 2.60
C PRO A 104 16.21 8.79 2.50
N LEU A 105 15.98 10.05 2.88
CA LEU A 105 14.68 10.75 2.82
C LEU A 105 14.82 12.21 2.33
N GLY A 106 15.82 12.47 1.50
CA GLY A 106 16.20 13.83 1.06
C GLY A 106 15.50 14.32 -0.21
N ASN A 107 14.75 13.47 -0.91
CA ASN A 107 14.07 13.80 -2.17
C ASN A 107 12.78 12.99 -2.34
N MET A 108 12.01 13.30 -3.39
CA MET A 108 10.74 12.62 -3.67
C MET A 108 10.88 11.13 -4.01
N TYR A 109 11.94 10.73 -4.73
CA TYR A 109 12.21 9.32 -5.01
C TYR A 109 12.37 8.52 -3.71
N GLU A 110 13.21 9.02 -2.81
CA GLU A 110 13.47 8.45 -1.49
C GLU A 110 12.20 8.40 -0.62
N PHE A 111 11.38 9.46 -0.66
CA PHE A 111 10.07 9.51 0.01
C PHE A 111 9.10 8.44 -0.50
N ILE A 112 8.95 8.32 -1.83
CA ILE A 112 8.01 7.36 -2.43
C ILE A 112 8.48 5.93 -2.19
N ALA A 113 9.79 5.67 -2.26
CA ALA A 113 10.35 4.36 -1.92
C ALA A 113 10.01 3.97 -0.48
N MET A 114 10.19 4.88 0.49
CA MET A 114 9.82 4.63 1.88
C MET A 114 8.30 4.44 2.06
N ALA A 115 7.47 5.31 1.47
CA ALA A 115 6.02 5.23 1.60
C ALA A 115 5.44 3.94 0.99
N THR A 116 5.97 3.52 -0.16
CA THR A 116 5.55 2.27 -0.80
C THR A 116 6.08 1.05 -0.05
N ALA A 117 7.30 1.08 0.50
CA ALA A 117 7.78 0.04 1.40
C ALA A 117 6.90 -0.08 2.67
N ALA A 118 6.52 1.05 3.28
CA ALA A 118 5.60 1.08 4.40
C ALA A 118 4.21 0.52 4.04
N ALA A 119 3.70 0.80 2.84
CA ALA A 119 2.45 0.21 2.36
C ALA A 119 2.54 -1.32 2.23
N MET A 120 3.66 -1.83 1.73
CA MET A 120 3.87 -3.29 1.60
C MET A 120 4.01 -3.98 2.96
N LEU A 121 4.73 -3.37 3.90
CA LEU A 121 4.82 -3.87 5.28
C LEU A 121 3.47 -3.82 6.00
N SER A 122 2.69 -2.76 5.78
CA SER A 122 1.33 -2.64 6.31
C SER A 122 0.40 -3.70 5.70
N GLY A 123 0.51 -3.95 4.39
CA GLY A 123 -0.15 -5.07 3.74
C GLY A 123 0.20 -6.40 4.40
N LEU A 124 1.49 -6.67 4.67
CA LEU A 124 1.90 -7.90 5.35
C LEU A 124 1.31 -8.02 6.76
N ALA A 125 1.23 -6.92 7.50
CA ALA A 125 0.69 -6.90 8.86
C ALA A 125 -0.83 -7.12 8.90
N PHE A 126 -1.59 -6.45 8.03
CA PHE A 126 -3.06 -6.45 8.08
C PHE A 126 -3.72 -7.44 7.12
N MET A 127 -3.03 -7.89 6.07
CA MET A 127 -3.56 -8.73 4.98
C MET A 127 -2.89 -10.11 4.91
N ARG A 128 -2.36 -10.60 6.04
CA ARG A 128 -1.73 -11.93 6.15
C ARG A 128 -2.72 -13.08 6.00
N ASP A 129 -3.96 -12.88 6.45
CA ASP A 129 -4.99 -13.91 6.40
C ASP A 129 -5.38 -14.23 4.96
N ARG A 130 -5.71 -15.50 4.70
CA ARG A 130 -6.07 -15.98 3.36
C ARG A 130 -7.29 -15.31 2.76
N ARG A 131 -8.20 -14.76 3.59
CA ARG A 131 -9.34 -13.95 3.16
C ARG A 131 -8.95 -12.67 2.43
N TYR A 132 -7.77 -12.12 2.71
CA TYR A 132 -7.27 -10.89 2.09
C TYR A 132 -6.40 -11.16 0.86
N ARG A 133 -6.25 -12.43 0.45
CA ARG A 133 -5.31 -12.80 -0.62
C ARG A 133 -5.62 -12.11 -1.95
N SER A 134 -6.91 -12.02 -2.31
CA SER A 134 -7.35 -11.34 -3.53
C SER A 134 -7.09 -9.83 -3.51
N MET A 135 -6.97 -9.23 -2.33
CA MET A 135 -6.77 -7.78 -2.18
C MET A 135 -5.35 -7.34 -2.54
N TRP A 136 -4.36 -8.24 -2.47
CA TRP A 136 -2.97 -7.94 -2.81
C TRP A 136 -2.79 -7.50 -4.27
N VAL A 137 -3.61 -8.02 -5.19
CA VAL A 137 -3.63 -7.58 -6.60
C VAL A 137 -3.92 -6.07 -6.68
N PHE A 138 -4.88 -5.59 -5.89
CA PHE A 138 -5.30 -4.18 -5.92
C PHE A 138 -4.38 -3.26 -5.14
N LEU A 139 -3.67 -3.76 -4.11
CA LEU A 139 -2.65 -2.99 -3.40
C LEU A 139 -1.38 -2.82 -4.25
N LEU A 140 -0.96 -3.88 -4.97
CA LEU A 140 0.24 -3.87 -5.79
C LEU A 140 0.15 -2.91 -6.97
N VAL A 141 -1.04 -2.72 -7.57
CA VAL A 141 -1.22 -1.81 -8.71
C VAL A 141 -0.76 -0.37 -8.41
N PRO A 142 -1.32 0.34 -7.41
CA PRO A 142 -0.85 1.69 -7.10
C PRO A 142 0.59 1.71 -6.60
N VAL A 143 1.06 0.68 -5.86
CA VAL A 143 2.47 0.58 -5.43
C VAL A 143 3.41 0.53 -6.63
N LEU A 144 3.12 -0.31 -7.63
CA LEU A 144 3.93 -0.43 -8.85
C LEU A 144 3.91 0.85 -9.69
N ILE A 145 2.77 1.54 -9.76
CA ILE A 145 2.67 2.85 -10.43
C ILE A 145 3.55 3.87 -9.72
N LEU A 146 3.45 3.96 -8.38
CA LEU A 146 4.26 4.88 -7.58
C LEU A 146 5.75 4.59 -7.70
N MET A 147 6.15 3.31 -7.62
CA MET A 147 7.56 2.92 -7.79
C MET A 147 8.07 3.18 -9.22
N PHE A 148 7.24 2.96 -10.25
CA PHE A 148 7.60 3.27 -11.63
C PHE A 148 7.82 4.78 -11.81
N LEU A 149 6.88 5.60 -11.32
CA LEU A 149 6.98 7.05 -11.36
C LEU A 149 8.21 7.56 -10.59
N ALA A 150 8.47 7.00 -9.41
CA ALA A 150 9.66 7.30 -8.62
C ALA A 150 10.95 6.98 -9.37
N GLY A 151 11.02 5.82 -10.03
CA GLY A 151 12.22 5.38 -10.75
C GLY A 151 12.42 5.97 -12.15
N GLN A 152 11.40 6.58 -12.75
CA GLN A 152 11.48 7.11 -14.13
C GLN A 152 11.37 8.63 -14.21
N VAL A 153 10.51 9.24 -13.39
CA VAL A 153 10.20 10.68 -13.49
C VAL A 153 10.80 11.45 -12.34
N LEU A 154 10.77 10.89 -11.13
CA LEU A 154 11.23 11.56 -9.91
C LEU A 154 12.60 11.07 -9.43
N TYR A 155 13.30 10.28 -10.26
CA TYR A 155 14.59 9.72 -9.90
C TYR A 155 15.60 10.86 -9.69
N ALA A 156 16.19 10.90 -8.51
CA ALA A 156 17.30 11.77 -8.19
C ALA A 156 18.54 10.91 -7.96
N GLU A 157 19.72 11.43 -8.30
CA GLU A 157 20.99 10.75 -7.98
C GLU A 157 21.23 10.69 -6.47
N ALA A 158 22.07 9.74 -6.05
CA ALA A 158 22.53 9.70 -4.68
C ALA A 158 23.37 10.96 -4.45
N ALA A 159 22.86 11.90 -3.64
CA ALA A 159 23.48 13.19 -3.40
C ALA A 159 23.37 13.58 -1.91
N PRO A 160 24.23 14.48 -1.41
CA PRO A 160 24.04 15.10 -0.11
C PRO A 160 22.71 15.85 -0.07
N VAL A 161 22.07 15.86 1.09
CA VAL A 161 20.89 16.70 1.31
C VAL A 161 21.23 18.18 1.11
N VAL A 162 20.31 18.92 0.49
CA VAL A 162 20.43 20.39 0.38
C VAL A 162 20.59 21.01 1.78
N PRO A 163 21.32 22.12 1.93
CA PRO A 163 21.66 22.66 3.25
C PRO A 163 20.44 22.89 4.17
N ALA A 164 19.31 23.35 3.62
CA ALA A 164 18.07 23.56 4.37
C ALA A 164 17.47 22.26 4.96
N LEU A 165 17.83 21.09 4.42
CA LEU A 165 17.37 19.77 4.85
C LEU A 165 18.35 19.07 5.82
N LYS A 166 19.52 19.67 6.10
CA LYS A 166 20.50 19.11 7.04
C LYS A 166 20.04 19.34 8.49
N SER A 167 19.12 18.48 8.96
CA SER A 167 18.57 18.57 10.31
C SER A 167 18.35 17.18 10.91
N PHE A 168 18.48 17.10 12.24
CA PHE A 168 18.12 15.93 13.03
C PHE A 168 16.63 15.56 12.90
N TRP A 169 15.78 16.54 12.60
CA TRP A 169 14.34 16.34 12.47
C TRP A 169 13.91 15.67 11.16
N LEU A 170 14.70 15.78 10.08
CA LEU A 170 14.33 15.25 8.77
C LEU A 170 14.09 13.73 8.80
N PRO A 171 15.01 12.89 9.32
CA PRO A 171 14.78 11.46 9.39
C PRO A 171 13.55 11.10 10.22
N ILE A 172 13.28 11.84 11.30
CA ILE A 172 12.18 11.55 12.21
C ILE A 172 10.84 11.93 11.56
N HIS A 173 10.67 13.19 11.17
CA HIS A 173 9.44 13.69 10.57
C HIS A 173 9.09 12.94 9.29
N VAL A 174 10.05 12.81 8.37
CA VAL A 174 9.77 12.27 7.04
C VAL A 174 9.52 10.76 7.10
N THR A 175 10.16 10.02 8.01
CA THR A 175 9.85 8.60 8.24
C THR A 175 8.44 8.43 8.78
N VAL A 176 8.06 9.22 9.78
CA VAL A 176 6.72 9.14 10.39
C VAL A 176 5.63 9.47 9.37
N VAL A 177 5.82 10.52 8.57
CA VAL A 177 4.80 10.93 7.58
C VAL A 177 4.74 9.97 6.38
N SER A 178 5.87 9.41 5.93
CA SER A 178 5.90 8.41 4.85
C SER A 178 5.31 7.07 5.30
N ALA A 179 5.57 6.65 6.54
CA ALA A 179 4.94 5.47 7.14
C ALA A 179 3.43 5.61 7.23
N GLY A 180 2.93 6.75 7.75
CA GLY A 180 1.50 7.06 7.78
C GLY A 180 0.87 7.07 6.39
N SER A 181 1.55 7.68 5.40
CA SER A 181 1.11 7.70 4.01
C SER A 181 1.00 6.30 3.39
N GLY A 182 1.96 5.42 3.67
CA GLY A 182 1.93 4.03 3.22
C GLY A 182 0.76 3.23 3.81
N ILE A 183 0.44 3.43 5.08
CA ILE A 183 -0.72 2.78 5.71
C ILE A 183 -2.04 3.34 5.14
N PHE A 184 -2.12 4.65 4.90
CA PHE A 184 -3.28 5.26 4.26
C PHE A 184 -3.50 4.79 2.83
N LEU A 185 -2.46 4.41 2.09
CA LEU A 185 -2.60 3.80 0.77
C LEU A 185 -3.40 2.48 0.87
N VAL A 186 -3.09 1.62 1.86
CA VAL A 186 -3.85 0.38 2.11
C VAL A 186 -5.31 0.70 2.44
N SER A 187 -5.53 1.72 3.28
CA SER A 187 -6.88 2.17 3.65
C SER A 187 -7.68 2.68 2.44
N GLY A 188 -7.08 3.51 1.61
CA GLY A 188 -7.70 4.08 0.40
C GLY A 188 -8.10 2.98 -0.59
N VAL A 189 -7.21 2.03 -0.85
CA VAL A 189 -7.51 0.86 -1.69
C VAL A 189 -8.66 0.05 -1.10
N ALA A 190 -8.64 -0.22 0.21
CA ALA A 190 -9.71 -0.96 0.87
C ALA A 190 -11.07 -0.26 0.76
N SER A 191 -11.13 1.07 0.91
CA SER A 191 -12.36 1.86 0.74
C SER A 191 -12.86 1.91 -0.70
N LEU A 192 -11.98 1.98 -1.69
CA LEU A 192 -12.37 1.89 -3.10
C LEU A 192 -13.01 0.53 -3.41
N LEU A 193 -12.40 -0.55 -2.93
CA LEU A 193 -12.95 -1.91 -3.08
C LEU A 193 -14.26 -2.09 -2.32
N PHE A 194 -14.39 -1.51 -1.12
CA PHE A 194 -15.63 -1.52 -0.37
C PHE A 194 -16.78 -0.87 -1.15
N LEU A 195 -16.55 0.30 -1.76
CA LEU A 195 -17.56 0.94 -2.60
C LEU A 195 -17.91 0.13 -3.84
N LEU A 196 -16.93 -0.53 -4.46
CA LEU A 196 -17.18 -1.46 -5.56
C LEU A 196 -18.07 -2.62 -5.09
N ARG A 197 -17.81 -3.19 -3.90
CA ARG A 197 -18.63 -4.27 -3.35
C ARG A 197 -20.04 -3.82 -2.95
N MET A 198 -20.21 -2.57 -2.54
CA MET A 198 -21.53 -1.98 -2.29
C MET A 198 -22.34 -1.74 -3.56
N ARG A 199 -21.67 -1.46 -4.69
CA ARG A 199 -22.31 -1.33 -6.01
C ARG A 199 -22.67 -2.67 -6.64
N GLU A 200 -21.85 -3.69 -6.39
CA GLU A 200 -21.98 -5.05 -6.94
C GLU A 200 -22.16 -6.06 -5.78
N PRO A 201 -23.37 -6.11 -5.17
CA PRO A 201 -23.65 -6.97 -4.03
C PRO A 201 -23.61 -8.45 -4.42
N GLU A 202 -23.44 -9.32 -3.41
CA GLU A 202 -23.31 -10.75 -3.61
C GLU A 202 -24.55 -11.36 -4.26
N GLY A 203 -24.37 -12.09 -5.37
CA GLY A 203 -25.47 -12.71 -6.11
C GLY A 203 -26.21 -11.76 -7.06
N GLY A 204 -25.88 -10.46 -7.05
CA GLY A 204 -26.39 -9.45 -7.97
C GLY A 204 -25.32 -8.89 -8.91
N GLU A 205 -24.17 -9.55 -9.02
CA GLU A 205 -23.04 -9.00 -9.77
C GLU A 205 -23.32 -8.95 -11.28
N SER A 206 -23.08 -7.79 -11.87
CA SER A 206 -23.30 -7.53 -13.28
C SER A 206 -22.36 -8.37 -14.18
N PRO A 207 -22.75 -8.67 -15.44
CA PRO A 207 -21.92 -9.46 -16.35
C PRO A 207 -20.71 -8.69 -16.90
N ASN A 208 -20.52 -7.42 -16.54
CA ASN A 208 -19.44 -6.58 -17.01
C ASN A 208 -18.11 -6.83 -16.23
N LEU A 209 -17.08 -6.06 -16.57
CA LEU A 209 -15.77 -6.14 -15.91
C LEU A 209 -15.84 -5.86 -14.40
N LEU A 210 -16.66 -4.90 -13.97
CA LEU A 210 -16.79 -4.53 -12.55
C LEU A 210 -17.41 -5.67 -11.74
N GLY A 211 -18.46 -6.31 -12.25
CA GLY A 211 -19.03 -7.51 -11.62
C GLY A 211 -18.10 -8.72 -11.67
N ALA A 212 -17.27 -8.86 -12.71
CA ALA A 212 -16.22 -9.90 -12.75
C ALA A 212 -15.13 -9.73 -11.66
N ILE A 213 -14.78 -8.48 -11.37
CA ILE A 213 -13.88 -8.10 -10.27
C ILE A 213 -14.58 -8.29 -8.92
N ALA A 214 -15.78 -7.72 -8.73
CA ALA A 214 -16.50 -7.75 -7.46
C ALA A 214 -16.78 -9.17 -6.96
N ARG A 215 -17.07 -10.10 -7.88
CA ARG A 215 -17.26 -11.52 -7.60
C ARG A 215 -16.11 -12.14 -6.79
N ARG A 216 -14.87 -11.72 -6.98
CA ARG A 216 -13.72 -12.35 -6.29
C ARG A 216 -13.23 -11.54 -5.09
N LEU A 217 -13.91 -10.44 -4.77
CA LEU A 217 -13.59 -9.65 -3.59
C LEU A 217 -14.14 -10.31 -2.32
N PRO A 218 -13.51 -10.04 -1.17
CA PRO A 218 -14.10 -10.35 0.12
C PRO A 218 -15.44 -9.63 0.32
N ASP A 219 -16.19 -10.07 1.33
CA ASP A 219 -17.41 -9.40 1.75
C ASP A 219 -17.14 -7.94 2.16
N ALA A 220 -18.18 -7.10 2.04
CA ALA A 220 -18.06 -5.68 2.31
C ALA A 220 -17.58 -5.38 3.73
N ARG A 221 -17.98 -6.17 4.74
CA ARG A 221 -17.56 -5.97 6.14
C ARG A 221 -16.06 -6.23 6.31
N THR A 222 -15.50 -7.19 5.58
CA THR A 222 -14.06 -7.47 5.60
C THR A 222 -13.25 -6.31 4.99
N LEU A 223 -13.71 -5.75 3.87
CA LEU A 223 -13.08 -4.59 3.22
C LEU A 223 -13.15 -3.34 4.10
N ASP A 224 -14.33 -3.10 4.65
CA ASP A 224 -14.60 -1.98 5.55
C ASP A 224 -13.76 -2.06 6.84
N ARG A 225 -13.69 -3.25 7.45
CA ARG A 225 -12.85 -3.50 8.62
C ARG A 225 -11.37 -3.27 8.34
N LEU A 226 -10.88 -3.65 7.15
CA LEU A 226 -9.50 -3.39 6.77
C LEU A 226 -9.25 -1.88 6.70
N ALA A 227 -10.10 -1.14 5.97
CA ALA A 227 -9.99 0.31 5.84
C ALA A 227 -9.95 0.99 7.22
N TYR A 228 -10.92 0.67 8.09
CA TYR A 228 -11.00 1.24 9.43
C TYR A 228 -9.77 0.91 10.30
N ARG A 229 -9.32 -0.36 10.32
CA ARG A 229 -8.14 -0.79 11.10
C ARG A 229 -6.85 -0.15 10.61
N THR A 230 -6.70 0.07 9.31
CA THR A 230 -5.54 0.77 8.79
C THR A 230 -5.62 2.26 9.11
N THR A 231 -6.80 2.90 9.00
CA THR A 231 -6.95 4.33 9.30
C THR A 231 -6.75 4.66 10.77
N ILE A 232 -7.25 3.84 11.71
CA ILE A 232 -7.08 4.12 13.15
C ILE A 232 -5.60 4.10 13.59
N ILE A 233 -4.75 3.35 12.87
CA ILE A 233 -3.30 3.31 13.11
C ILE A 233 -2.58 4.42 12.33
N ALA A 234 -2.96 4.64 11.08
CA ALA A 234 -2.36 5.68 10.23
C ALA A 234 -2.61 7.09 10.77
N PHE A 235 -3.80 7.36 11.31
CA PHE A 235 -4.21 8.68 11.78
C PHE A 235 -3.28 9.28 12.85
N PRO A 236 -2.99 8.60 13.99
CA PRO A 236 -2.06 9.14 14.99
C PRO A 236 -0.62 9.22 14.47
N ILE A 237 -0.18 8.28 13.64
CA ILE A 237 1.16 8.30 13.03
C ILE A 237 1.29 9.54 12.13
N PHE A 238 0.32 9.76 11.23
CA PHE A 238 0.33 10.93 10.35
C PHE A 238 0.17 12.24 11.12
N GLY A 239 -0.69 12.27 12.14
CA GLY A 239 -0.84 13.43 13.03
C GLY A 239 0.47 13.79 13.74
N ALA A 240 1.18 12.79 14.28
CA ALA A 240 2.52 12.98 14.82
C ALA A 240 3.48 13.49 13.74
N GLY A 241 3.38 12.98 12.51
CA GLY A 241 4.10 13.50 11.35
C GLY A 241 3.87 14.98 11.12
N VAL A 242 2.61 15.44 11.08
CA VAL A 242 2.27 16.87 10.91
C VAL A 242 2.86 17.73 12.04
N ILE A 243 2.74 17.29 13.30
CA ILE A 243 3.31 18.00 14.46
C ILE A 243 4.83 18.08 14.38
N LEU A 244 5.50 16.96 14.08
CA LEU A 244 6.95 16.91 13.91
C LEU A 244 7.42 17.78 12.74
N GLY A 245 6.58 17.93 11.70
CA GLY A 245 6.82 18.82 10.58
C GLY A 245 6.83 20.28 11.02
N ALA A 246 5.85 20.68 11.85
CA ALA A 246 5.80 22.01 12.42
C ALA A 246 7.00 22.32 13.33
N ILE A 247 7.44 21.36 14.16
CA ILE A 247 8.66 21.51 14.99
C ILE A 247 9.90 21.67 14.10
N TRP A 248 10.02 20.86 13.06
CA TRP A 248 11.12 20.98 12.12
C TRP A 248 11.12 22.32 11.38
N ALA A 249 9.94 22.83 11.01
CA ALA A 249 9.77 24.10 10.32
C ALA A 249 10.37 25.28 11.11
N GLU A 250 10.24 25.28 12.45
CA GLU A 250 10.88 26.28 13.29
C GLU A 250 12.41 26.24 13.14
N SER A 251 13.01 25.05 13.20
CA SER A 251 14.46 24.90 13.08
C SER A 251 15.00 25.26 11.69
N ALA A 252 14.18 25.10 10.63
CA ALA A 252 14.60 25.32 9.25
C ALA A 252 14.32 26.74 8.74
N TRP A 253 13.21 27.35 9.16
CA TRP A 253 12.71 28.63 8.63
C TRP A 253 12.36 29.66 9.71
N GLY A 254 12.60 29.36 10.99
CA GLY A 254 12.36 30.29 12.11
C GLY A 254 10.89 30.44 12.51
N ARG A 255 9.98 29.60 12.00
CA ARG A 255 8.55 29.57 12.36
C ARG A 255 7.98 28.16 12.32
N PHE A 256 7.10 27.83 13.28
CA PHE A 256 6.47 26.50 13.37
C PHE A 256 5.46 26.21 12.26
N TRP A 257 4.83 27.25 11.72
CA TRP A 257 3.78 27.13 10.71
C TRP A 257 3.70 28.45 9.94
N GLY A 258 3.35 28.40 8.66
CA GLY A 258 3.00 29.60 7.91
C GLY A 258 2.13 29.35 6.71
N TRP A 259 1.26 28.34 6.78
CA TRP A 259 0.15 28.15 5.85
C TRP A 259 0.60 27.98 4.40
N ASP A 260 1.80 27.44 4.18
CA ASP A 260 2.19 27.10 2.83
C ASP A 260 1.31 25.96 2.29
N PRO A 261 1.25 25.77 0.97
CA PRO A 261 0.36 24.78 0.38
C PRO A 261 0.57 23.35 0.91
N LYS A 262 1.80 22.96 1.30
CA LYS A 262 2.08 21.63 1.82
C LYS A 262 1.62 21.47 3.27
N GLU A 263 1.92 22.43 4.12
CA GLU A 263 1.41 22.51 5.49
C GLU A 263 -0.13 22.46 5.48
N THR A 264 -0.76 23.32 4.66
CA THR A 264 -2.21 23.46 4.57
C THR A 264 -2.89 22.19 4.09
N VAL A 265 -2.42 21.58 3.00
CA VAL A 265 -3.04 20.35 2.47
C VAL A 265 -2.81 19.17 3.43
N SER A 266 -1.66 19.10 4.11
CA SER A 266 -1.42 18.07 5.13
C SER A 266 -2.39 18.18 6.30
N PHE A 267 -2.68 19.42 6.75
CA PHE A 267 -3.70 19.66 7.77
C PHE A 267 -5.12 19.33 7.27
N ILE A 268 -5.47 19.70 6.05
CA ILE A 268 -6.77 19.34 5.43
C ILE A 268 -6.92 17.82 5.37
N ALA A 269 -5.89 17.09 4.91
CA ALA A 269 -5.92 15.63 4.87
C ALA A 269 -6.13 15.03 6.28
N TRP A 270 -5.43 15.54 7.28
CA TRP A 270 -5.60 15.13 8.67
C TRP A 270 -7.03 15.37 9.18
N VAL A 271 -7.61 16.55 8.91
CA VAL A 271 -9.01 16.86 9.28
C VAL A 271 -10.00 15.94 8.56
N ILE A 272 -9.80 15.62 7.28
CA ILE A 272 -10.67 14.68 6.54
C ILE A 272 -10.62 13.28 7.17
N TYR A 273 -9.43 12.79 7.53
CA TYR A 273 -9.31 11.50 8.21
C TYR A 273 -9.88 11.52 9.64
N ALA A 274 -9.77 12.64 10.36
CA ALA A 274 -10.44 12.84 11.64
C ALA A 274 -11.98 12.78 11.46
N ALA A 275 -12.51 13.46 10.44
CA ALA A 275 -13.93 13.42 10.09
C ALA A 275 -14.38 12.01 9.70
N TYR A 276 -13.55 11.24 9.01
CA TYR A 276 -13.81 9.82 8.73
C TYR A 276 -13.95 9.02 10.03
N LEU A 277 -12.98 9.12 10.94
CA LEU A 277 -13.02 8.40 12.22
C LEU A 277 -14.19 8.85 13.10
N HIS A 278 -14.51 10.15 13.09
CA HIS A 278 -15.67 10.71 13.80
C HIS A 278 -16.98 10.17 13.22
N ALA A 279 -17.16 10.23 11.89
CA ALA A 279 -18.32 9.66 11.22
C ALA A 279 -18.50 8.17 11.52
N ARG A 280 -17.40 7.43 11.73
CA ARG A 280 -17.43 6.02 12.13
C ARG A 280 -17.80 5.77 13.59
N ALA A 281 -17.56 6.75 14.46
CA ALA A 281 -17.91 6.68 15.87
C ALA A 281 -19.35 7.16 16.15
N THR A 282 -19.92 7.99 15.28
CA THR A 282 -21.29 8.51 15.41
C THR A 282 -22.33 7.55 14.84
N SER A 283 -23.37 7.22 15.61
CA SER A 283 -24.48 6.39 15.13
C SER A 283 -25.25 7.09 14.00
N GLY A 284 -25.61 6.35 12.94
CA GLY A 284 -26.42 6.86 11.82
C GLY A 284 -25.67 7.16 10.53
N TRP A 285 -24.33 7.22 10.55
CA TRP A 285 -23.55 7.29 9.31
C TRP A 285 -23.43 5.89 8.70
N ARG A 286 -24.27 5.59 7.68
CA ARG A 286 -24.15 4.36 6.88
C ARG A 286 -22.71 4.22 6.35
N GLU A 287 -22.17 3.00 6.42
CA GLU A 287 -20.79 2.65 6.05
C GLU A 287 -20.34 3.25 4.71
N THR A 288 -21.24 3.36 3.73
CA THR A 288 -21.00 3.95 2.40
C THR A 288 -20.61 5.43 2.42
N LYS A 289 -21.21 6.26 3.30
CA LYS A 289 -20.86 7.70 3.38
C LYS A 289 -19.47 7.88 3.97
N ALA A 290 -19.13 7.11 5.00
CA ALA A 290 -17.81 7.13 5.61
C ALA A 290 -16.72 6.72 4.59
N ALA A 291 -16.97 5.70 3.75
CA ALA A 291 -16.02 5.29 2.73
C ALA A 291 -15.66 6.42 1.74
N TRP A 292 -16.62 7.27 1.36
CA TRP A 292 -16.35 8.45 0.53
C TRP A 292 -15.46 9.49 1.23
N ILE A 293 -15.64 9.71 2.53
CA ILE A 293 -14.75 10.59 3.31
C ILE A 293 -13.32 10.04 3.32
N ASN A 294 -13.16 8.72 3.49
CA ASN A 294 -11.84 8.09 3.47
C ASN A 294 -11.15 8.25 2.11
N ILE A 295 -11.91 8.12 1.01
CA ILE A 295 -11.41 8.35 -0.35
C ILE A 295 -11.03 9.81 -0.55
N ALA A 296 -11.82 10.77 -0.05
CA ALA A 296 -11.47 12.18 -0.10
C ALA A 296 -10.13 12.46 0.63
N GLY A 297 -9.90 11.81 1.78
CA GLY A 297 -8.62 11.89 2.49
C GLY A 297 -7.47 11.30 1.67
N PHE A 298 -7.70 10.15 1.03
CA PHE A 298 -6.71 9.53 0.15
C PHE A 298 -6.38 10.40 -1.08
N VAL A 299 -7.38 11.03 -1.69
CA VAL A 299 -7.19 11.98 -2.80
C VAL A 299 -6.44 13.22 -2.33
N ALA A 300 -6.74 13.76 -1.15
CA ALA A 300 -5.98 14.88 -0.56
C ALA A 300 -4.50 14.52 -0.34
N MET A 301 -4.20 13.29 0.10
CA MET A 301 -2.84 12.78 0.22
C MET A 301 -2.11 12.71 -1.14
N LEU A 302 -2.77 12.20 -2.18
CA LEU A 302 -2.21 12.16 -3.54
C LEU A 302 -2.00 13.56 -4.11
N PHE A 303 -2.95 14.48 -3.88
CA PHE A 303 -2.84 15.87 -4.26
C PHE A 303 -1.63 16.54 -3.59
N ASN A 304 -1.44 16.31 -2.29
CA ASN A 304 -0.25 16.78 -1.57
C ASN A 304 1.04 16.18 -2.12
N LEU A 305 1.04 14.88 -2.43
CA LEU A 305 2.23 14.21 -2.93
C LEU A 305 2.63 14.70 -4.33
N PHE A 306 1.68 14.83 -5.26
CA PHE A 306 2.00 15.15 -6.65
C PHE A 306 1.86 16.61 -6.98
N ILE A 307 0.67 17.19 -6.75
CA ILE A 307 0.39 18.55 -7.19
C ILE A 307 1.22 19.55 -6.40
N ILE A 308 1.24 19.43 -5.07
CA ILE A 308 1.97 20.39 -4.24
C ILE A 308 3.49 20.27 -4.44
N ASN A 309 4.04 19.07 -4.62
CA ASN A 309 5.49 18.95 -4.80
C ASN A 309 5.98 19.29 -6.21
N ILE A 310 5.19 19.00 -7.26
CA ILE A 310 5.60 19.15 -8.66
C ILE A 310 5.13 20.48 -9.27
N VAL A 311 3.92 20.92 -8.95
CA VAL A 311 3.27 22.06 -9.64
C VAL A 311 3.43 23.36 -8.85
N VAL A 312 3.47 23.28 -7.52
CA VAL A 312 3.51 24.47 -6.68
C VAL A 312 4.94 24.80 -6.26
N SER A 313 5.40 25.99 -6.63
CA SER A 313 6.67 26.54 -6.12
C SER A 313 6.49 26.94 -4.65
N GLY A 314 7.28 26.34 -3.76
CA GLY A 314 7.26 26.65 -2.33
C GLY A 314 8.48 26.08 -1.60
N LEU A 315 8.61 26.38 -0.31
CA LEU A 315 9.72 25.95 0.58
C LEU A 315 9.91 24.42 0.65
N HIS A 316 8.93 23.68 0.15
CA HIS A 316 8.85 22.22 0.18
C HIS A 316 8.84 21.56 -1.21
N SER A 317 9.18 22.28 -2.29
CA SER A 317 9.34 21.66 -3.60
C SER A 317 10.61 20.81 -3.61
N TYR A 318 10.44 19.52 -3.33
CA TYR A 318 11.52 18.52 -3.32
C TYR A 318 11.60 17.75 -4.64
N ALA A 319 10.85 18.17 -5.66
CA ALA A 319 10.83 17.51 -6.96
C ALA A 319 12.18 17.63 -7.69
N GLY A 320 13.01 18.62 -7.35
CA GLY A 320 14.30 18.82 -8.03
C GLY A 320 14.16 19.09 -9.53
N LEU A 321 12.97 19.51 -9.98
CA LEU A 321 12.61 19.74 -11.39
C LEU A 321 12.88 21.19 -11.86
N ASN A 322 13.79 21.90 -11.19
CA ASN A 322 14.24 23.23 -11.60
C ASN A 322 15.75 23.22 -11.82
#